data_AF-A0A525DBY6-F1
#
_entry.id   AF-A0A525DBY6-F1
#
_cell.length_a   1.000
_cell.length_b   1.000
_cell.length_c   1.000
_cell.angle_alpha   90.00
_cell.angle_beta   90.00
_cell.angle_gamma   90.00
#
_symmetry.space_group_name_H-M   'P 1'
#
loop_
_entity.id
_entity.type
_entity.pdbx_description
1 polymer ?
#
loop_
_entity_poly.entity_id
_entity_poly.type
_entity_poly.pdbx_seq_one_letter_code
_entity_poly.pdbx_strand_id
1 'polypeptide(L)'
;MDRELNAVLTVMAKGYDVTVEINGKDMGIRGQKSESVKLFGQGDPMAAVLPQDMKNQACLQEGDNSIRVLYKRLADTDLSDPPELTIELMAREQFVNGAPLFSRKEKGKAGLDQSFTDVFNL
;
A
#
# COMPACT_ATOMS: atom_id res chain seq x y z
N MET A 1 -17.52 -9.67 18.30
CA MET A 1 -18.10 -8.99 17.12
C MET A 1 -17.03 -9.08 16.06
N ASP A 2 -17.28 -9.87 15.02
CA ASP A 2 -16.36 -9.99 13.89
C ASP A 2 -16.41 -8.68 13.11
N ARG A 3 -15.45 -7.79 13.38
CA ARG A 3 -15.29 -6.55 12.61
C ARG A 3 -14.67 -6.91 11.28
N GLU A 4 -15.48 -6.86 10.22
CA GLU A 4 -14.99 -6.96 8.84
C GLU A 4 -14.14 -5.72 8.51
N LEU A 5 -12.83 -5.82 8.76
CA LEU A 5 -11.88 -4.79 8.37
C LEU A 5 -11.67 -4.83 6.85
N ASN A 6 -12.43 -4.00 6.16
CA ASN A 6 -12.25 -3.80 4.72
C ASN A 6 -11.28 -2.65 4.49
N ALA A 7 -10.00 -2.96 4.29
CA ALA A 7 -8.99 -1.96 3.96
C ALA A 7 -8.61 -2.00 2.48
N VAL A 8 -8.24 -0.85 1.92
CA VAL A 8 -7.77 -0.70 0.54
C VAL A 8 -6.50 0.12 0.56
N LEU A 9 -5.42 -0.48 0.09
CA LEU A 9 -4.17 0.20 -0.23
C LEU A 9 -4.24 0.66 -1.68
N THR A 10 -4.02 1.95 -1.91
CA THR A 10 -3.93 2.57 -3.23
C THR A 10 -2.56 3.18 -3.40
N VAL A 11 -1.92 2.89 -4.52
CA VAL A 11 -0.60 3.41 -4.88
C VAL A 11 -0.67 4.04 -6.25
N MET A 12 -0.44 5.35 -6.32
CA MET A 12 -0.19 6.07 -7.55
C MET A 12 1.32 6.25 -7.69
N ALA A 13 1.95 5.52 -8.62
CA ALA A 13 3.41 5.46 -8.74
C ALA A 13 3.89 5.77 -10.16
N LYS A 14 3.41 6.87 -10.73
CA LYS A 14 3.73 7.26 -12.09
C LYS A 14 5.21 7.65 -12.22
N GLY A 15 5.92 6.98 -13.12
CA GLY A 15 7.37 7.18 -13.29
C GLY A 15 8.22 6.59 -12.16
N TYR A 16 7.65 5.66 -11.38
CA TYR A 16 8.35 4.92 -10.34
C TYR A 16 8.16 3.41 -10.50
N ASP A 17 9.23 2.66 -10.26
CA ASP A 17 9.13 1.27 -9.81
C ASP A 17 8.93 1.29 -8.30
N VAL A 18 7.97 0.52 -7.81
CA VAL A 18 7.58 0.48 -6.39
C VAL A 18 7.39 -0.94 -5.93
N THR A 19 7.74 -1.22 -4.68
CA THR A 19 7.31 -2.43 -3.97
C THR A 19 6.79 -2.01 -2.61
N VAL A 20 5.59 -2.48 -2.26
CA VAL A 20 4.97 -2.19 -0.97
C VAL A 20 4.83 -3.49 -0.19
N GLU A 21 5.37 -3.47 1.02
CA GLU A 21 5.26 -4.54 1.99
C GLU A 21 4.43 -4.06 3.18
N ILE A 22 3.50 -4.89 3.64
CA ILE A 22 2.76 -4.67 4.89
C ILE A 22 3.04 -5.83 5.82
N ASN A 23 3.57 -5.53 7.02
CA ASN A 23 4.00 -6.53 7.99
C ASN A 23 4.91 -7.61 7.36
N GLY A 24 5.80 -7.17 6.44
CA GLY A 24 6.74 -8.04 5.73
C GLY A 24 6.15 -8.86 4.58
N LYS A 25 4.86 -8.71 4.23
CA LYS A 25 4.26 -9.39 3.07
C LYS A 25 4.23 -8.46 1.86
N ASP A 26 4.72 -8.94 0.70
CA ASP A 26 4.63 -8.21 -0.58
C ASP A 26 3.19 -8.16 -1.08
N MET A 27 2.73 -6.94 -1.37
CA MET A 27 1.37 -6.66 -1.86
C MET A 27 1.21 -6.86 -3.36
N GLY A 28 2.29 -7.20 -4.09
CA GLY A 28 2.28 -7.42 -5.54
C GLY A 28 2.20 -6.13 -6.36
N ILE A 29 2.27 -4.97 -5.71
CA ILE A 29 2.30 -3.66 -6.38
C ILE A 29 3.69 -3.46 -6.98
N ARG A 30 3.73 -3.00 -8.23
CA ARG A 30 4.98 -2.78 -8.98
C ARG A 30 5.15 -1.33 -9.43
N GLY A 31 4.06 -0.56 -9.46
CA GLY A 31 4.08 0.87 -9.75
C GLY A 31 3.82 1.19 -11.22
N GLN A 32 4.39 2.29 -11.72
CA GLN A 32 4.23 2.87 -13.07
C GLN A 32 2.81 3.35 -13.42
N LYS A 33 1.78 2.84 -12.76
CA LYS A 33 0.36 3.21 -12.89
C LYS A 33 -0.27 3.37 -11.50
N SER A 34 -1.57 3.65 -11.48
CA SER A 34 -2.38 3.54 -10.27
C SER A 34 -2.77 2.08 -10.04
N GLU A 35 -2.47 1.55 -8.86
CA GLU A 35 -2.81 0.20 -8.44
C GLU A 35 -3.50 0.24 -7.08
N SER A 36 -4.52 -0.59 -6.90
CA SER A 36 -5.19 -0.74 -5.60
C SER A 36 -5.31 -2.22 -5.23
N VAL A 37 -5.04 -2.54 -3.97
CA VAL A 37 -5.20 -3.90 -3.43
C VAL A 37 -6.08 -3.84 -2.19
N LYS A 38 -7.01 -4.80 -2.10
CA LYS A 38 -7.80 -4.98 -0.88
C LYS A 38 -6.96 -5.73 0.15
N LEU A 39 -7.06 -5.31 1.40
CA LEU A 39 -6.36 -5.90 2.53
C LEU A 39 -7.38 -6.40 3.55
N PHE A 40 -6.99 -7.46 4.24
CA PHE A 40 -7.82 -8.16 5.20
C PHE A 40 -7.07 -8.33 6.51
N GLY A 41 -7.83 -8.37 7.61
CA GLY A 41 -7.32 -8.82 8.90
C GLY A 41 -6.89 -10.29 8.84
N GLN A 42 -5.88 -10.68 9.61
CA GLN A 42 -5.41 -12.07 9.67
C GLN A 42 -6.49 -13.06 10.14
N GLY A 43 -7.45 -12.59 10.95
CA GLY A 43 -8.60 -13.37 11.43
C GLY A 43 -9.86 -13.23 10.58
N ASP A 44 -9.82 -12.49 9.45
CA ASP A 44 -11.00 -12.23 8.64
C ASP A 44 -11.50 -13.53 7.96
N PRO A 45 -12.77 -13.94 8.12
CA PRO A 45 -13.32 -15.10 7.42
C PRO A 45 -13.12 -15.06 5.90
N MET A 46 -13.13 -13.87 5.30
CA MET A 46 -12.89 -13.68 3.86
C MET A 46 -11.44 -13.98 3.47
N ALA A 47 -10.47 -13.84 4.37
CA ALA A 47 -9.08 -14.22 4.11
C ALA A 47 -8.92 -15.73 3.90
N ALA A 48 -9.76 -16.54 4.55
CA ALA A 48 -9.73 -17.99 4.42
C ALA A 48 -10.02 -18.45 2.99
N VAL A 49 -10.89 -17.74 2.27
CA VAL A 49 -11.35 -18.09 0.91
C VAL A 49 -10.56 -17.41 -0.21
N LEU A 50 -9.56 -16.59 0.10
CA LEU A 50 -8.71 -15.96 -0.92
C LEU A 50 -7.94 -17.01 -1.76
N PRO A 51 -7.81 -16.78 -3.07
CA PRO A 51 -6.87 -17.50 -3.93
C PRO A 51 -5.43 -17.50 -3.38
N GLN A 52 -4.63 -18.50 -3.73
CA GLN A 52 -3.28 -18.69 -3.17
C GLN A 52 -2.35 -17.51 -3.45
N ASP A 53 -2.44 -16.92 -4.63
CA ASP A 53 -1.72 -15.71 -5.06
C ASP A 53 -2.14 -14.45 -4.31
N MET A 54 -3.32 -14.45 -3.69
CA MET A 54 -3.86 -13.33 -2.91
C MET A 54 -3.71 -13.51 -1.40
N LYS A 55 -3.19 -14.66 -0.92
CA LYS A 55 -3.06 -14.94 0.53
C LYS A 55 -2.25 -13.90 1.30
N ASN A 56 -1.34 -13.19 0.62
CA ASN A 56 -0.58 -12.10 1.23
C ASN A 56 -1.45 -10.91 1.65
N GLN A 57 -2.62 -10.72 1.04
CA GLN A 57 -3.54 -9.61 1.37
C GLN A 57 -4.13 -9.73 2.78
N ALA A 58 -4.14 -10.94 3.36
CA ALA A 58 -4.44 -11.17 4.78
C ALA A 58 -3.21 -10.86 5.64
N CYS A 59 -2.95 -9.58 5.87
CA CYS A 59 -1.72 -9.09 6.50
C CYS A 59 -1.94 -8.18 7.71
N LEU A 60 -3.16 -7.65 7.89
CA LEU A 60 -3.45 -6.66 8.93
C LEU A 60 -3.65 -7.33 10.29
N GLN A 61 -3.13 -6.71 11.35
CA GLN A 61 -3.27 -7.15 12.74
C GLN A 61 -3.85 -6.02 13.61
N GLU A 62 -4.43 -6.35 14.76
CA GLU A 62 -4.87 -5.35 15.73
C GLU A 62 -3.67 -4.57 16.29
N GLY A 63 -3.83 -3.26 16.47
CA GLY A 63 -2.77 -2.38 16.95
C GLY A 63 -1.77 -2.01 15.84
N ASP A 64 -0.48 -2.07 16.16
CA ASP A 64 0.56 -1.53 15.28
C ASP A 64 0.82 -2.42 14.05
N ASN A 65 0.83 -1.78 12.89
CA ASN A 65 1.15 -2.38 11.60
C ASN A 65 2.26 -1.59 10.93
N SER A 66 3.19 -2.28 10.29
CA SER A 66 4.28 -1.66 9.53
C SER A 66 3.96 -1.63 8.04
N ILE A 67 4.24 -0.50 7.39
CA ILE A 67 4.29 -0.37 5.93
C ILE A 67 5.70 0.00 5.52
N ARG A 68 6.29 -0.80 4.64
CA ARG A 68 7.59 -0.54 4.03
C ARG A 68 7.39 -0.34 2.54
N VAL A 69 7.96 0.74 2.02
CA VAL A 69 7.91 1.07 0.60
C VAL A 69 9.33 1.18 0.09
N LEU A 70 9.65 0.38 -0.93
CA LEU A 70 10.85 0.53 -1.74
C LEU A 70 10.43 1.17 -3.05
N TYR A 71 11.15 2.19 -3.50
CA TYR A 71 10.81 2.90 -4.71
C TYR A 71 12.03 3.45 -5.42
N LYS A 72 11.92 3.52 -6.74
CA LYS A 72 12.95 4.06 -7.63
C LYS A 72 12.30 4.92 -8.70
N ARG A 73 12.69 6.19 -8.79
CA ARG A 73 12.25 7.04 -9.90
C ARG A 73 12.94 6.59 -11.18
N LEU A 74 12.17 6.34 -12.22
CA LEU A 74 12.67 5.91 -13.52
C LEU A 74 13.41 7.06 -14.22
N ALA A 75 14.56 6.76 -14.83
CA ALA A 75 15.44 7.76 -15.45
C ALA A 75 14.80 8.43 -16.68
N ASP A 76 14.01 7.68 -17.45
CA ASP A 76 13.40 8.12 -18.71
C ASP A 76 11.99 8.70 -18.53
N THR A 77 11.65 9.15 -17.32
CA THR A 77 10.32 9.75 -17.10
C THR A 77 10.27 11.11 -17.80
N ASP A 78 9.41 11.23 -18.81
CA ASP A 78 9.18 12.48 -19.54
C ASP A 78 8.85 13.63 -18.55
N LEU A 79 9.62 14.72 -18.61
CA LEU A 79 9.44 15.87 -17.74
C LEU A 79 8.19 16.69 -18.10
N SER A 80 7.59 16.44 -19.27
CA SER A 80 6.28 17.00 -19.63
C SER A 80 5.15 16.47 -18.73
N ASP A 81 5.40 15.33 -18.07
CA ASP A 81 4.45 14.66 -17.20
C ASP A 81 5.13 14.20 -15.89
N PRO A 82 5.13 15.06 -14.85
CA PRO A 82 6.01 14.88 -13.71
C PRO A 82 5.72 13.57 -12.95
N PRO A 83 6.76 12.86 -12.49
CA PRO A 83 6.58 11.65 -11.72
C PRO A 83 5.90 11.92 -10.38
N GLU A 84 4.97 11.06 -10.02
CA GLU A 84 4.19 11.15 -8.78
C GLU A 84 4.18 9.81 -8.05
N LEU A 85 4.53 9.85 -6.76
CA LEU A 85 4.42 8.72 -5.85
C LEU A 85 3.54 9.11 -4.65
N THR A 86 2.35 8.53 -4.60
CA THR A 86 1.38 8.68 -3.49
C THR A 86 0.92 7.31 -3.06
N ILE A 87 0.96 7.04 -1.76
CA ILE A 87 0.54 5.78 -1.13
C ILE A 87 -0.52 6.13 -0.09
N GLU A 88 -1.69 5.51 -0.21
CA GLU A 88 -2.81 5.73 0.69
C GLU A 88 -3.41 4.40 1.14
N LEU A 89 -3.68 4.28 2.43
CA LEU A 89 -4.38 3.15 3.03
C LEU A 89 -5.64 3.66 3.71
N MET A 90 -6.79 3.15 3.28
CA MET A 90 -8.10 3.50 3.84
C MET A 90 -8.77 2.25 4.39
N ALA A 91 -9.44 2.33 5.54
CA ALA A 91 -10.24 1.23 6.09
C ALA A 91 -11.71 1.62 6.27
N ARG A 92 -12.62 0.66 6.05
CA ARG A 92 -14.07 0.94 6.00
C ARG A 92 -14.68 1.48 7.28
N GLU A 93 -14.17 1.10 8.45
CA GLU A 93 -14.65 1.69 9.71
C GLU A 93 -14.42 3.22 9.75
N GLN A 94 -13.51 3.75 8.93
CA GLN A 94 -13.16 5.16 8.85
C GLN A 94 -13.72 5.90 7.61
N PHE A 95 -14.41 5.24 6.67
CA PHE A 95 -15.11 5.98 5.59
C PHE A 95 -16.21 6.90 6.12
N VAL A 96 -16.65 6.70 7.38
CA VAL A 96 -17.61 7.58 8.05
C VAL A 96 -16.97 8.91 8.48
N ASN A 97 -15.65 8.96 8.70
CA ASN A 97 -14.89 10.17 9.07
C ASN A 97 -13.90 10.64 7.99
N GLY A 98 -13.71 9.87 6.91
CA GLY A 98 -13.01 10.27 5.67
C GLY A 98 -11.49 10.34 5.71
N ALA A 99 -10.84 10.11 6.85
CA ALA A 99 -9.38 10.15 6.95
C ALA A 99 -8.75 8.78 6.59
N PRO A 100 -7.63 8.76 5.84
CA PRO A 100 -6.87 7.53 5.63
C PRO A 100 -6.14 7.12 6.91
N LEU A 101 -5.97 5.80 7.12
CA LEU A 101 -5.12 5.25 8.17
C LEU A 101 -3.65 5.63 7.98
N PHE A 102 -3.27 5.74 6.71
CA PHE A 102 -1.94 6.13 6.29
C PHE A 102 -2.06 6.84 4.94
N SER A 103 -1.42 8.00 4.80
CA SER A 103 -1.23 8.65 3.50
C SER A 103 0.15 9.27 3.48
N ARG A 104 0.89 9.00 2.41
CA ARG A 104 2.24 9.52 2.22
C ARG A 104 2.50 9.82 0.77
N LYS A 105 3.03 11.02 0.53
CA LYS A 105 3.48 11.48 -0.78
C LYS A 105 5.00 11.61 -0.77
N GLU A 106 5.66 11.02 -1.75
CA GLU A 106 7.11 10.95 -1.83
C GLU A 106 7.63 11.50 -3.15
N LYS A 107 8.88 11.96 -3.13
CA LYS A 107 9.62 12.38 -4.33
C LYS A 107 10.98 11.71 -4.33
N GLY A 108 11.17 10.76 -5.24
CA GLY A 108 12.45 10.07 -5.38
C GLY A 108 13.44 10.81 -6.26
N LYS A 109 14.72 10.66 -5.95
CA LYS A 109 15.82 10.94 -6.88
C LYS A 109 15.84 9.93 -8.03
N ALA A 110 16.03 10.42 -9.26
CA ALA A 110 16.07 9.58 -10.46
C ALA A 110 17.20 8.54 -10.39
N GLY A 111 16.90 7.30 -10.77
CA GLY A 111 17.86 6.20 -10.85
C GLY A 111 18.37 5.66 -9.51
N LEU A 112 17.94 6.22 -8.38
CA LEU A 112 18.38 5.81 -7.05
C LEU A 112 17.28 5.05 -6.31
N ASP A 113 17.64 3.89 -5.78
CA ASP A 113 16.76 3.11 -4.91
C ASP A 113 16.60 3.84 -3.58
N GLN A 114 15.35 4.02 -3.17
CA GLN A 114 14.96 4.68 -1.94
C GLN A 114 13.96 3.81 -1.19
N SER A 115 13.89 3.98 0.12
CA SER A 115 12.89 3.29 0.92
C SER A 115 12.51 4.08 2.15
N PHE A 116 11.29 3.87 2.63
CA PHE A 116 10.88 4.28 3.96
C PHE A 116 10.10 3.16 4.65
N THR A 117 9.95 3.28 5.96
CA THR A 117 9.09 2.43 6.78
C THR A 117 8.35 3.31 7.77
N ASP A 118 7.04 3.10 7.88
CA ASP A 118 6.19 3.76 8.86
C ASP A 118 5.35 2.73 9.60
N VAL A 119 4.77 3.18 10.72
CA VAL A 119 3.82 2.43 11.52
C VAL A 119 2.48 3.14 11.50
N PHE A 120 1.40 2.38 11.29
CA PHE A 120 0.03 2.83 11.45
C PHE A 120 -0.71 1.89 12.40
N ASN A 121 -1.74 2.40 13.07
CA ASN A 121 -2.47 1.66 14.09
C ASN A 121 -3.91 1.35 13.61
N LEU A 122 -4.37 0.13 13.89
CA LEU A 122 -5.71 -0.39 13.57
C LEU A 122 -6.54 -0.66 14.81
#